data_AF-A0A2A2LP90-F1
#
_entry.id   AF-A0A2A2LP90-F1
#
_cell.length_a   1.000
_cell.length_b   1.000
_cell.length_c   1.000
_cell.angle_alpha   90.00
_cell.angle_beta   90.00
_cell.angle_gamma   90.00
#
_symmetry.space_group_name_H-M   'P 1'
#
loop_
_entity.id
_entity.type
_entity.pdbx_description
1 polymer ?
#
loop_
_entity_poly.entity_id
_entity_poly.type
_entity_poly.pdbx_seq_one_letter_code
_entity_poly.pdbx_strand_id
1 'polypeptide(L)'
;MTDAPCSSKTLTSSLAPEALTKFRRCAFCSIEQKELYKCPRCQQEYCSLRCYKSQKHSACSESFYKDCVKEELQGRQYEGEKGAETFEEHMQKFLRGETEKIPGVQNPDPENEEEGELVDSDDEPEEDYLKRVVEGTIERYSENDDDIERQLIAMGLGSDVQQLLDSLTVEERAAFAQLAEEVHINSTGLNQSAFKPK
;
A
#
# COMPACT_ATOMS: atom_id res chain seq x y z
N MET A 1 -14.47 -19.71 -30.23
CA MET A 1 -14.47 -21.13 -29.82
C MET A 1 -13.22 -21.80 -30.35
N THR A 2 -12.16 -21.81 -29.54
CA THR A 2 -11.00 -22.72 -29.71
C THR A 2 -10.47 -23.04 -28.33
N ASP A 3 -11.08 -24.05 -27.70
CA ASP A 3 -10.55 -24.74 -26.53
C ASP A 3 -9.30 -25.52 -26.93
N ALA A 4 -8.23 -25.41 -26.12
CA ALA A 4 -7.06 -26.27 -26.20
C ALA A 4 -6.88 -26.97 -24.83
N PRO A 5 -6.82 -28.32 -24.80
CA PRO A 5 -6.90 -29.08 -23.55
C PRO A 5 -5.54 -29.24 -22.85
N CYS A 6 -5.65 -29.24 -21.52
CA CYS A 6 -4.69 -29.69 -20.54
C CYS A 6 -4.05 -31.05 -20.93
N SER A 7 -2.72 -31.10 -21.00
CA SER A 7 -1.95 -32.34 -21.08
C SER A 7 -1.12 -32.53 -19.82
N SER A 8 -1.69 -33.30 -18.91
CA SER A 8 -1.02 -33.94 -17.78
C SER A 8 -0.05 -35.01 -18.28
N LYS A 9 1.23 -34.93 -17.89
CA LYS A 9 2.18 -36.06 -18.01
C LYS A 9 3.10 -36.17 -16.79
N THR A 10 2.67 -37.06 -15.90
CA THR A 10 3.45 -38.20 -15.36
C THR A 10 4.61 -37.93 -14.40
N LEU A 11 4.31 -38.20 -13.13
CA LEU A 11 5.23 -38.58 -12.05
C LEU A 11 6.21 -39.65 -12.55
N THR A 12 7.47 -39.28 -12.71
CA THR A 12 8.58 -40.23 -12.82
C THR A 12 9.49 -40.01 -11.63
N SER A 13 9.31 -40.88 -10.64
CA SER A 13 10.27 -41.09 -9.55
C SER A 13 11.61 -41.52 -10.17
N SER A 14 12.63 -40.69 -9.99
CA SER A 14 14.01 -41.11 -10.23
C SER A 14 14.87 -40.48 -9.16
N LEU A 15 15.34 -41.32 -8.24
CA LEU A 15 16.28 -40.97 -7.20
C LEU A 15 17.56 -40.43 -7.86
N ALA A 16 17.85 -39.15 -7.63
CA ALA A 16 19.11 -38.51 -7.97
C ALA A 16 19.82 -38.11 -6.65
N PRO A 17 21.16 -38.16 -6.64
CA PRO A 17 21.96 -38.25 -5.42
C PRO A 17 21.86 -36.95 -4.62
N GLU A 18 22.00 -37.06 -3.30
CA GLU A 18 22.08 -35.94 -2.37
C GLU A 18 23.20 -34.97 -2.80
N ALA A 19 22.84 -33.98 -3.62
CA ALA A 19 23.72 -32.91 -4.01
C ALA A 19 24.05 -32.14 -2.73
N LEU A 20 25.34 -32.02 -2.43
CA LEU A 20 25.88 -31.14 -1.40
C LEU A 20 25.24 -29.74 -1.56
N THR A 21 24.18 -29.47 -0.81
CA THR A 21 23.39 -28.25 -0.95
C THR A 21 24.24 -27.07 -0.47
N LYS A 22 24.94 -26.43 -1.40
CA LYS A 22 25.80 -25.29 -1.10
C LYS A 22 24.92 -24.07 -0.85
N PHE A 23 24.86 -23.64 0.39
CA PHE A 23 24.22 -22.37 0.75
C PHE A 23 25.00 -21.20 0.14
N ARG A 24 24.27 -20.24 -0.43
CA ARG A 24 24.80 -18.99 -0.98
C ARG A 24 24.24 -17.81 -0.20
N ARG A 25 24.98 -16.70 -0.17
CA ARG A 25 24.56 -15.49 0.55
C ARG A 25 23.79 -14.55 -0.37
N CYS A 26 22.65 -14.07 0.11
CA CYS A 26 21.94 -12.96 -0.52
C CYS A 26 22.82 -11.69 -0.50
N ALA A 27 22.94 -11.00 -1.64
CA ALA A 27 23.73 -9.78 -1.75
C ALA A 27 23.17 -8.60 -0.93
N PHE A 28 21.89 -8.65 -0.53
CA PHE A 28 21.19 -7.52 0.08
C PHE A 28 21.02 -7.65 1.60
N CYS A 29 20.71 -8.85 2.09
CA CYS A 29 20.53 -9.13 3.52
C CYS A 29 21.62 -10.01 4.13
N SER A 30 22.56 -10.52 3.33
CA SER A 30 23.66 -11.41 3.76
C SER A 30 23.23 -12.75 4.38
N ILE A 31 21.94 -13.07 4.38
CA ILE A 31 21.41 -14.35 4.86
C ILE A 31 21.76 -15.45 3.86
N GLU A 32 22.18 -16.59 4.39
CA GLU A 32 22.49 -17.80 3.63
C GLU A 32 21.22 -18.57 3.29
N GLN A 33 21.07 -18.96 2.02
CA GLN A 33 19.92 -19.71 1.50
C GLN A 33 20.39 -20.77 0.51
N LYS A 34 19.63 -21.86 0.37
CA LYS A 34 19.92 -22.93 -0.60
C LYS A 34 19.60 -22.49 -2.03
N GLU A 35 18.54 -21.70 -2.19
CA GLU A 35 18.07 -21.20 -3.47
C GLU A 35 18.08 -19.67 -3.45
N LEU A 36 18.78 -19.07 -4.40
CA LEU A 36 18.80 -17.63 -4.61
C LEU A 36 18.32 -17.35 -6.03
N TYR A 37 17.49 -16.32 -6.16
CA TYR A 37 17.11 -15.74 -7.44
C TYR A 37 18.22 -14.83 -7.95
N LYS A 38 18.32 -14.67 -9.28
CA LYS A 38 19.33 -13.79 -9.91
C LYS A 38 18.64 -12.65 -10.64
N CYS A 39 19.00 -11.41 -10.34
CA CYS A 39 18.45 -10.26 -11.07
C CYS A 39 18.93 -10.26 -12.53
N PRO A 40 18.05 -10.15 -13.54
CA PRO A 40 18.47 -10.13 -14.95
C PRO A 40 19.20 -8.85 -15.36
N ARG A 41 19.03 -7.75 -14.60
CA ARG A 41 19.66 -6.44 -14.89
C ARG A 41 21.08 -6.35 -14.32
N CYS A 42 21.25 -6.66 -13.03
CA CYS A 42 22.54 -6.49 -12.34
C CYS A 42 23.25 -7.81 -11.98
N GLN A 43 22.63 -8.97 -12.24
CA GLN A 43 23.17 -10.30 -11.98
C GLN A 43 23.43 -10.65 -10.50
N GLN A 44 22.98 -9.82 -9.56
CA GLN A 44 23.12 -10.07 -8.13
C GLN A 44 22.12 -11.13 -7.65
N GLU A 45 22.57 -11.98 -6.71
CA GLU A 45 21.78 -13.06 -6.12
C GLU A 45 20.98 -12.55 -4.90
N TYR A 46 19.68 -12.87 -4.84
CA TYR A 46 18.77 -12.45 -3.76
C TYR A 46 17.86 -13.58 -3.28
N CYS A 47 17.48 -13.56 -2.00
CA CYS A 47 16.69 -14.64 -1.41
C CYS A 47 15.17 -14.47 -1.55
N SER A 48 14.67 -13.24 -1.64
CA SER A 48 13.22 -12.98 -1.65
C SER A 48 12.86 -11.67 -2.33
N LEU A 49 11.57 -11.50 -2.62
CA LEU A 49 11.04 -10.24 -3.15
C LEU A 49 11.33 -9.04 -2.24
N ARG A 50 11.40 -9.23 -0.92
CA ARG A 50 11.79 -8.18 0.03
C ARG A 50 13.20 -7.68 -0.26
N CYS A 51 14.14 -8.58 -0.57
CA CYS A 51 15.51 -8.19 -0.97
C CYS A 51 15.55 -7.56 -2.36
N TYR A 52 14.73 -8.06 -3.30
CA TYR A 52 14.60 -7.47 -4.63
C TYR A 52 14.08 -6.02 -4.59
N LYS A 53 13.11 -5.73 -3.71
CA LYS A 53 12.52 -4.39 -3.51
C LYS A 53 13.26 -3.53 -2.48
N SER A 54 14.36 -4.02 -1.90
CA SER A 54 15.09 -3.29 -0.86
C SER A 54 15.74 -2.03 -1.40
N GLN A 55 16.01 -1.06 -0.52
CA GLN A 55 16.72 0.18 -0.89
C GLN A 55 18.09 -0.09 -1.53
N LYS A 56 18.75 -1.20 -1.16
CA LYS A 56 20.03 -1.62 -1.74
C LYS A 56 19.92 -2.10 -3.19
N HIS A 57 18.72 -2.41 -3.66
CA HIS A 57 18.42 -2.87 -5.02
C HIS A 57 17.41 -1.96 -5.76
N SER A 58 17.17 -0.74 -5.25
CA SER A 58 16.16 0.19 -5.80
C SER A 58 16.40 0.55 -7.27
N ALA A 59 17.65 0.74 -7.67
CA ALA A 59 17.99 1.12 -9.04
C ALA A 59 17.47 0.12 -10.10
N CYS A 60 17.53 -1.18 -9.81
CA CYS A 60 17.05 -2.22 -10.73
C CYS A 60 15.55 -2.45 -10.61
N SER A 61 14.99 -2.44 -9.39
CA SER A 61 13.57 -2.65 -9.17
C SER A 61 12.74 -1.47 -9.70
N GLU A 62 13.13 -0.23 -9.41
CA GLU A 62 12.42 0.97 -9.86
C GLU A 62 12.50 1.15 -11.38
N SER A 63 13.67 0.90 -11.98
CA SER A 63 13.77 0.96 -13.44
C SER A 63 12.86 -0.07 -14.11
N PHE A 64 12.76 -1.28 -13.55
CA PHE A 64 11.82 -2.29 -14.04
C PHE A 64 10.36 -1.85 -13.90
N TYR A 65 9.95 -1.36 -12.73
CA TYR A 65 8.58 -0.88 -12.54
C TYR A 65 8.23 0.29 -13.45
N LYS A 66 9.18 1.22 -13.65
CA LYS A 66 9.02 2.34 -14.57
C LYS A 66 8.80 1.87 -16.00
N ASP A 67 9.56 0.87 -16.46
CA ASP A 67 9.42 0.32 -17.80
C ASP A 67 8.05 -0.36 -17.96
N CYS A 68 7.63 -1.18 -17.00
CA CYS A 68 6.31 -1.81 -17.01
C CYS A 68 5.16 -0.78 -17.06
N VAL A 69 5.23 0.27 -16.25
CA VAL A 69 4.20 1.34 -16.26
C VAL A 69 4.18 2.07 -17.60
N LYS A 70 5.35 2.37 -18.17
CA LYS A 70 5.41 3.02 -19.49
C LYS A 70 4.83 2.14 -20.60
N GLU A 71 5.15 0.85 -20.59
CA GLU A 71 4.65 -0.11 -21.57
C GLU A 71 3.12 -0.20 -21.51
N GLU A 72 2.55 -0.34 -20.31
CA GLU A 72 1.10 -0.36 -20.09
C GLU A 72 0.42 0.95 -20.53
N LEU A 73 1.03 2.10 -20.22
CA LEU A 73 0.49 3.40 -20.63
C LEU A 73 0.58 3.63 -22.15
N GLN A 74 1.62 3.11 -22.80
CA GLN A 74 1.77 3.17 -24.26
C GLN A 74 0.83 2.21 -24.99
N GLY A 75 0.57 1.03 -24.42
CA GLY A 75 -0.39 0.06 -24.95
C GLY A 75 -1.84 0.56 -24.83
N ARG A 76 -2.12 1.41 -23.84
CA ARG A 76 -3.38 2.13 -23.68
C ARG A 76 -3.36 3.49 -24.37
N GLN A 77 -2.92 3.54 -25.63
CA GLN A 77 -3.32 4.67 -26.46
C GLN A 77 -4.85 4.66 -26.47
N TYR A 78 -5.44 5.73 -25.95
CA TYR A 78 -6.87 5.96 -26.09
C TYR A 78 -7.17 5.92 -27.59
N GLU A 79 -7.78 4.83 -28.07
CA GLU A 79 -8.52 4.81 -29.33
C GLU A 79 -9.77 5.67 -29.17
N GLY A 80 -9.58 6.90 -28.70
CA GLY A 80 -10.49 7.98 -29.02
C GLY A 80 -10.40 8.11 -30.52
N GLU A 81 -11.50 7.78 -31.16
CA GLU A 81 -11.85 8.10 -32.54
C GLU A 81 -11.04 9.34 -32.99
N LYS A 82 -10.24 9.21 -34.06
CA LYS A 82 -9.40 10.28 -34.62
C LYS A 82 -10.29 11.39 -35.22
N GLY A 83 -11.03 12.07 -34.36
CA GLY A 83 -12.18 12.91 -34.67
C GLY A 83 -13.00 13.29 -33.44
N ALA A 84 -12.71 12.75 -32.24
CA ALA A 84 -13.28 13.24 -31.00
C ALA A 84 -12.93 14.71 -30.82
N GLU A 85 -13.95 15.56 -30.94
CA GLU A 85 -13.83 16.99 -30.66
C GLU A 85 -13.24 17.19 -29.27
N THR A 86 -12.29 18.10 -29.17
CA THR A 86 -11.70 18.41 -27.87
C THR A 86 -12.80 18.95 -26.95
N PHE A 87 -12.66 18.73 -25.65
CA PHE A 87 -13.60 19.25 -24.66
C PHE A 87 -13.84 20.76 -24.84
N GLU A 88 -12.78 21.50 -25.18
CA GLU A 88 -12.84 22.94 -25.44
C GLU A 88 -13.67 23.28 -26.69
N GLU A 89 -13.49 22.55 -27.79
CA GLU A 89 -14.30 22.71 -29.00
C GLU A 89 -15.78 22.39 -28.74
N HIS A 90 -16.07 21.32 -27.98
CA HIS A 90 -17.43 20.95 -27.61
C HIS A 90 -18.08 22.03 -26.73
N MET A 91 -17.35 22.53 -25.73
CA MET A 91 -17.83 23.59 -24.85
C MET A 91 -18.12 24.89 -25.62
N GLN A 92 -17.24 25.24 -26.58
CA GLN A 92 -17.47 26.40 -27.43
C GLN A 92 -18.71 26.25 -28.31
N LYS A 93 -18.98 25.06 -28.87
CA LYS A 93 -20.20 24.78 -29.64
C LYS A 93 -21.46 24.87 -28.75
N PHE A 94 -21.39 24.39 -27.51
CA PHE A 94 -22.50 24.48 -26.55
C PHE A 94 -22.84 25.94 -26.23
N LEU A 95 -21.83 26.77 -25.95
CA LEU A 95 -22.02 28.20 -25.69
C LEU A 95 -22.54 28.97 -26.91
N ARG A 96 -22.22 28.51 -28.13
CA ARG A 96 -22.77 29.04 -29.39
C ARG A 96 -24.20 28.55 -29.69
N GLY A 97 -24.74 27.63 -28.88
CA GLY A 97 -26.05 27.01 -29.11
C GLY A 97 -26.07 26.01 -30.28
N GLU A 98 -24.90 25.55 -30.73
CA GLU A 98 -24.76 24.59 -31.83
C GLU A 98 -24.95 23.13 -31.35
N THR A 99 -24.92 22.90 -30.02
CA THR A 99 -25.25 21.62 -29.38
C THR A 99 -26.07 21.88 -28.12
N GLU A 100 -27.17 21.13 -27.94
CA GLU A 100 -28.04 21.21 -26.75
C GLU A 100 -27.63 20.20 -25.66
N LYS A 101 -26.73 19.26 -25.98
CA LYS A 101 -26.24 18.25 -25.03
C LYS A 101 -25.00 18.76 -24.31
N ILE A 102 -25.06 18.75 -22.99
CA ILE A 102 -23.90 18.96 -22.12
C ILE A 102 -23.03 17.69 -22.19
N PRO A 103 -21.71 17.80 -22.43
CA PRO A 103 -20.84 16.63 -22.50
C PRO A 103 -20.82 15.93 -21.13
N GLY A 104 -21.16 14.64 -21.12
CA GLY A 104 -21.21 13.80 -19.91
C GLY A 104 -22.61 13.55 -19.33
N VAL A 105 -23.66 14.22 -19.82
CA VAL A 105 -25.05 13.93 -19.43
C VAL A 105 -25.72 13.08 -20.51
N GLN A 106 -25.85 11.78 -20.24
CA GLN A 106 -26.72 10.92 -21.04
C GLN A 106 -28.17 11.22 -20.62
N ASN A 107 -28.97 11.77 -21.53
CA ASN A 107 -30.42 11.82 -21.31
C ASN A 107 -30.92 10.38 -21.15
N PRO A 108 -31.74 10.08 -20.14
CA PRO A 108 -32.28 8.74 -19.96
C PRO A 108 -33.08 8.34 -21.20
N ASP A 109 -32.82 7.12 -21.66
CA ASP A 109 -33.58 6.44 -22.67
C ASP A 109 -35.03 6.27 -22.17
N PRO A 110 -36.07 6.77 -22.88
CA PRO A 110 -37.46 6.67 -22.39
C PRO A 110 -37.98 5.24 -22.25
N GLU A 111 -37.22 4.22 -22.67
CA GLU A 111 -37.55 2.80 -22.52
C GLU A 111 -36.79 2.08 -21.38
N ASN A 112 -35.94 2.78 -20.61
CA ASN A 112 -35.31 2.22 -19.41
C ASN A 112 -35.91 2.86 -18.14
N GLU A 113 -36.96 2.25 -17.60
CA GLU A 113 -37.60 2.61 -16.31
C GLU A 113 -36.75 2.21 -15.08
N GLU A 114 -35.44 2.03 -15.23
CA GLU A 114 -34.57 1.86 -14.07
C GLU A 114 -34.20 3.26 -13.58
N GLU A 115 -34.93 3.70 -12.55
CA GLU A 115 -34.63 4.91 -11.79
C GLU A 115 -33.12 5.03 -11.62
N GLY A 116 -32.52 6.04 -12.27
CA GLY A 116 -31.16 6.43 -11.98
C GLY A 116 -31.13 6.92 -10.55
N GLU A 117 -30.85 6.00 -9.63
CA GLU A 117 -30.65 6.25 -8.23
C GLU A 117 -29.60 7.37 -8.14
N LEU A 118 -30.07 8.55 -7.74
CA LEU A 118 -29.20 9.68 -7.43
C LEU A 118 -28.45 9.26 -6.17
N VAL A 119 -27.34 8.57 -6.34
CA VAL A 119 -26.40 8.29 -5.27
C VAL A 119 -25.78 9.64 -4.90
N ASP A 120 -26.47 10.41 -4.06
CA ASP A 120 -25.81 11.47 -3.35
C ASP A 120 -24.75 10.84 -2.47
N SER A 121 -23.60 11.50 -2.39
CA SER A 121 -22.45 10.99 -1.65
C SER A 121 -22.56 11.31 -0.15
N ASP A 122 -23.74 11.71 0.34
CA ASP A 122 -23.97 12.23 1.71
C ASP A 122 -24.91 11.32 2.53
N ASP A 123 -25.55 10.33 1.90
CA ASP A 123 -26.47 9.39 2.56
C ASP A 123 -25.79 8.15 3.21
N GLU A 124 -24.46 8.01 3.19
CA GLU A 124 -23.79 7.01 4.04
C GLU A 124 -23.75 7.54 5.49
N PRO A 125 -24.28 6.81 6.49
CA PRO A 125 -24.25 7.27 7.87
C PRO A 125 -22.80 7.51 8.29
N GLU A 126 -22.47 8.75 8.66
CA GLU A 126 -21.10 9.19 9.04
C GLU A 126 -20.43 8.22 10.05
N GLU A 127 -21.23 7.58 10.89
CA GLU A 127 -20.81 6.58 11.87
C GLU A 127 -20.14 5.35 11.23
N ASP A 128 -20.65 4.84 10.11
CA ASP A 128 -20.08 3.66 9.43
C ASP A 128 -18.76 3.99 8.74
N TYR A 129 -18.63 5.20 8.18
CA TYR A 129 -17.36 5.68 7.62
C TYR A 129 -16.31 5.86 8.72
N LEU A 130 -16.65 6.56 9.81
CA LEU A 130 -15.75 6.78 10.94
C LEU A 130 -15.31 5.45 11.57
N LYS A 131 -16.25 4.51 11.74
CA LYS A 131 -15.95 3.17 12.24
C LYS A 131 -15.01 2.40 11.32
N ARG A 132 -15.27 2.41 10.01
CA ARG A 132 -14.42 1.75 8.99
C ARG A 132 -13.01 2.36 8.94
N VAL A 133 -12.90 3.69 9.09
CA VAL A 133 -11.61 4.39 9.17
C VAL A 133 -10.86 4.00 10.44
N VAL A 134 -11.52 4.02 11.60
CA VAL A 134 -10.91 3.62 12.88
C VAL A 134 -10.46 2.17 12.84
N GLU A 135 -11.33 1.24 12.45
CA GLU A 135 -10.99 -0.19 12.31
C GLU A 135 -9.83 -0.39 11.32
N GLY A 136 -9.88 0.22 10.14
CA GLY A 136 -8.80 0.13 9.15
C GLY A 136 -7.48 0.78 9.58
N THR A 137 -7.52 1.79 10.45
CA THR A 137 -6.30 2.33 11.07
C THR A 137 -5.76 1.40 12.15
N ILE A 138 -6.61 0.86 13.03
CA ILE A 138 -6.21 -0.06 14.09
C ILE A 138 -5.55 -1.31 13.49
N GLU A 139 -6.15 -1.92 12.45
CA GLU A 139 -5.58 -3.10 11.78
C GLU A 139 -4.18 -2.85 11.21
N ARG A 140 -3.95 -1.68 10.62
CA ARG A 140 -2.64 -1.30 10.08
C ARG A 140 -1.58 -1.15 11.18
N TYR A 141 -1.97 -0.74 12.39
CA TYR A 141 -1.06 -0.61 13.52
C TYR A 141 -0.89 -1.93 14.29
N SER A 142 -1.93 -2.78 14.39
CA SER A 142 -1.87 -4.05 15.11
C SER A 142 -0.90 -5.07 14.47
N GLU A 143 -0.73 -5.06 13.15
CA GLU A 143 0.29 -5.89 12.48
C GLU A 143 1.72 -5.58 12.97
N ASN A 144 1.95 -4.35 13.46
CA ASN A 144 3.24 -3.95 14.02
C ASN A 144 3.37 -4.29 15.51
N ASP A 145 2.26 -4.50 16.24
CA ASP A 145 2.29 -4.84 17.67
C ASP A 145 2.90 -6.23 17.89
N ASP A 146 2.63 -7.19 17.00
CA ASP A 146 3.26 -8.51 17.02
C ASP A 146 4.78 -8.43 16.82
N ASP A 147 5.24 -7.53 15.94
CA ASP A 147 6.66 -7.29 15.68
C ASP A 147 7.32 -6.57 16.87
N ILE A 148 6.62 -5.63 17.49
CA ILE A 148 7.06 -4.93 18.71
C ILE A 148 7.17 -5.94 19.86
N GLU A 149 6.18 -6.79 20.08
CA GLU A 149 6.20 -7.80 21.15
C GLU A 149 7.34 -8.80 20.94
N ARG A 150 7.53 -9.30 19.71
CA ARG A 150 8.68 -10.16 19.37
C ARG A 150 10.02 -9.49 19.66
N GLN A 151 10.13 -8.19 19.38
CA GLN A 151 11.35 -7.44 19.61
C GLN A 151 11.60 -7.19 21.10
N LEU A 152 10.56 -6.87 21.88
CA LEU A 152 10.64 -6.75 23.34
C LEU A 152 11.07 -8.08 23.97
N ILE A 153 10.44 -9.19 23.57
CA ILE A 153 10.80 -10.54 24.04
C ILE A 153 12.24 -10.88 23.66
N ALA A 154 12.69 -10.55 22.45
CA ALA A 154 14.07 -10.78 22.03
C ALA A 154 15.09 -9.96 22.83
N MET A 155 14.69 -8.80 23.37
CA MET A 155 15.47 -7.99 24.31
C MET A 155 15.34 -8.46 25.77
N GLY A 156 14.53 -9.50 26.03
CA GLY A 156 14.28 -10.04 27.38
C GLY A 156 13.26 -9.24 28.19
N LEU A 157 12.50 -8.35 27.53
CA LEU A 157 11.44 -7.54 28.13
C LEU A 157 10.08 -8.15 27.80
N GLY A 158 9.17 -8.21 28.78
CA GLY A 158 7.78 -8.60 28.54
C GLY A 158 6.96 -7.47 27.94
N SER A 159 5.77 -7.79 27.44
CA SER A 159 4.77 -6.81 26.96
C SER A 159 3.98 -6.16 28.11
N ASP A 160 4.18 -6.61 29.36
CA ASP A 160 3.52 -6.05 30.53
C ASP A 160 4.07 -4.66 30.90
N VAL A 161 3.15 -3.72 31.14
CA VAL A 161 3.48 -2.31 31.40
C VAL A 161 4.31 -2.14 32.68
N GLN A 162 4.04 -2.92 33.74
CA GLN A 162 4.81 -2.81 34.97
C GLN A 162 6.22 -3.35 34.80
N GLN A 163 6.39 -4.45 34.07
CA GLN A 163 7.71 -4.99 33.74
C GLN A 163 8.55 -4.01 32.92
N LEU A 164 7.94 -3.33 31.95
CA LEU A 164 8.63 -2.30 31.16
C LEU A 164 9.05 -1.11 32.04
N LEU A 165 8.16 -0.62 32.90
CA LEU A 165 8.47 0.45 33.84
C LEU A 165 9.60 0.06 34.80
N ASP A 166 9.60 -1.16 35.31
CA ASP A 166 10.59 -1.68 36.25
C ASP A 166 11.96 -1.98 35.64
N SER A 167 12.03 -2.10 34.31
CA SER A 167 13.30 -2.17 33.60
C SER A 167 14.04 -0.83 33.50
N LEU A 168 13.34 0.30 33.68
CA LEU A 168 13.93 1.64 33.59
C LEU A 168 14.72 2.00 34.86
N THR A 169 15.84 2.69 34.67
CA THR A 169 16.58 3.32 35.77
C THR A 169 15.76 4.45 36.42
N VAL A 170 16.16 4.87 37.62
CA VAL A 170 15.49 5.97 38.34
C VAL A 170 15.50 7.27 37.53
N GLU A 171 16.59 7.54 36.82
CA GLU A 171 16.74 8.72 35.97
C GLU A 171 15.84 8.63 34.73
N GLU A 172 15.82 7.48 34.05
CA GLU A 172 14.96 7.25 32.88
C GLU A 172 13.48 7.29 33.23
N ARG A 173 13.10 6.74 34.39
CA ARG A 173 11.71 6.77 34.88
C ARG A 173 11.25 8.19 35.17
N ALA A 174 12.12 9.01 35.77
CA ALA A 174 11.83 10.43 36.00
C ALA A 174 11.67 11.20 34.69
N ALA A 175 12.56 10.95 33.71
CA ALA A 175 12.46 11.56 32.38
C ALA A 175 11.17 11.14 31.65
N PHE A 176 10.80 9.86 31.73
CA PHE A 176 9.57 9.35 31.14
C PHE A 176 8.32 9.99 31.77
N ALA A 177 8.31 10.16 33.09
CA ALA A 177 7.20 10.83 33.79
C ALA A 177 7.02 12.29 33.34
N GLN A 178 8.13 13.02 33.18
CA GLN A 178 8.10 14.40 32.66
C GLN A 178 7.58 14.45 31.22
N LEU A 179 8.04 13.52 30.36
CA LEU A 179 7.58 13.42 28.98
C LEU A 179 6.08 13.11 28.91
N ALA A 180 5.58 12.20 29.76
CA ALA A 180 4.17 11.85 29.82
C ALA A 180 3.30 13.07 30.21
N GLU A 181 3.76 13.87 31.17
CA GLU A 181 3.10 15.11 31.57
C GLU A 181 3.08 16.14 30.42
N GLU A 182 4.20 16.31 29.71
CA GLU A 182 4.30 17.22 28.57
C GLU A 182 3.36 16.81 27.42
N VAL A 183 3.33 15.52 27.06
CA VAL A 183 2.43 14.98 26.03
C VAL A 183 0.98 15.18 26.44
N HIS A 184 0.65 14.93 27.71
CA HIS A 184 -0.70 15.16 28.22
C HIS A 184 -1.11 16.64 28.06
N ILE A 185 -0.28 17.56 28.56
CA ILE A 185 -0.53 19.01 28.46
C ILE A 185 -0.73 19.45 27.00
N ASN A 186 0.12 18.98 26.08
CA ASN A 186 0.07 19.34 24.67
C ASN A 186 -1.17 18.79 23.97
N SER A 187 -1.58 17.56 24.29
CA SER A 187 -2.77 16.92 23.72
C SER A 187 -4.08 17.53 24.23
N THR A 188 -4.13 17.92 25.50
CA THR A 188 -5.32 18.54 26.11
C THR A 188 -5.38 20.05 25.90
N GLY A 189 -4.29 20.67 25.45
CA GLY A 189 -4.19 22.12 25.24
C GLY A 189 -4.28 22.94 26.54
N LEU A 190 -3.99 22.34 27.70
CA LEU A 190 -4.17 22.96 29.03
C LEU A 190 -3.26 24.19 29.24
N ASN A 191 -2.16 24.26 28.50
CA ASN A 191 -1.20 25.37 28.47
C ASN A 191 -1.56 26.47 27.46
N GLN A 192 -2.56 26.28 26.60
CA GLN A 192 -2.97 27.29 25.62
C GLN A 192 -4.04 28.21 26.24
N SER A 193 -3.60 29.28 26.88
CA SER A 193 -4.52 30.34 27.33
C SER A 193 -5.14 31.03 26.12
N ALA A 194 -6.48 31.00 26.02
CA ALA A 194 -7.24 31.81 25.07
C ALA A 194 -7.12 33.32 25.33
N PHE A 195 -6.62 33.71 26.50
CA PHE A 195 -6.34 35.10 26.87
C PHE A 195 -4.85 35.40 26.68
N LYS A 196 -4.54 36.31 25.76
CA LYS A 196 -3.20 36.89 25.64
C LYS A 196 -3.03 37.95 26.73
N PRO A 197 -1.89 37.99 27.45
CA PRO A 197 -1.61 39.08 28.38
C PRO A 197 -1.55 40.41 27.61
N LYS A 198 -2.22 41.43 28.14
CA LYS A 198 -2.26 42.80 27.58
C LYS A 198 -0.90 43.49 27.67
#